data_AF-A0A483LXY4-F1
#
_entry.id   AF-A0A483LXY4-F1
#
_cell.length_a   1.000
_cell.length_b   1.000
_cell.length_c   1.000
_cell.angle_alpha   90.00
_cell.angle_beta   90.00
_cell.angle_gamma   90.00
#
_symmetry.space_group_name_H-M   'P 1'
#
loop_
_entity.id
_entity.type
_entity.pdbx_description
1 polymer ?
#
loop_
_entity_poly.entity_id
_entity_poly.type
_entity_poly.pdbx_seq_one_letter_code
_entity_poly.pdbx_strand_id
1 'polypeptide(L)'
;MYYNPLSEEFYNFRKKEVAREIQKYADIVSSSCIGRDRTFSHQIAPMFNADWNEEKIAVEDSLKKNNHYNIGLNACGSAFYGDYIFNWLKTSGIESYGIPEVHPMVENEEIIYDALEHHHNNGAIFISPYYLEMKPESFGVDKEHKKFSINENNTNLYSSSFYHALSRIMKE
;
A
#
# COMPACT_ATOMS: atom_id res chain seq x y z
N MET A 1 -32.82 -16.17 -0.64
CA MET A 1 -31.58 -15.92 -1.40
C MET A 1 -31.85 -16.26 -2.86
N TYR A 2 -31.56 -15.35 -3.79
CA TYR A 2 -31.66 -15.60 -5.22
C TYR A 2 -30.25 -15.78 -5.78
N TYR A 3 -29.99 -16.91 -6.45
CA TYR A 3 -28.76 -17.14 -7.16
C TYR A 3 -28.75 -16.27 -8.43
N ASN A 4 -27.75 -15.42 -8.58
CA ASN A 4 -27.51 -14.69 -9.82
C ASN A 4 -26.43 -15.45 -10.61
N PRO A 5 -26.79 -16.17 -11.68
CA PRO A 5 -25.81 -16.93 -12.45
C PRO A 5 -24.75 -16.05 -13.13
N LEU A 6 -24.96 -14.74 -13.22
CA LEU A 6 -24.02 -13.79 -13.85
C LEU A 6 -23.07 -13.11 -12.85
N SER A 7 -23.18 -13.40 -11.55
CA SER A 7 -22.37 -12.70 -10.54
C SER A 7 -20.88 -12.96 -10.70
N GLU A 8 -20.52 -14.20 -11.05
CA GLU A 8 -19.12 -14.60 -11.22
C GLU A 8 -18.52 -13.99 -12.49
N GLU A 9 -19.25 -14.03 -13.61
CA GLU A 9 -18.84 -13.42 -14.87
C GLU A 9 -18.71 -11.91 -14.72
N PHE A 10 -19.64 -11.27 -14.02
CA PHE A 10 -19.56 -9.84 -13.75
C PHE A 10 -18.38 -9.48 -12.83
N TYR A 11 -18.07 -10.31 -11.83
CA TYR A 11 -16.89 -10.13 -11.00
C TYR A 11 -15.59 -10.28 -11.81
N ASN A 12 -15.49 -11.34 -12.61
CA ASN A 12 -14.33 -11.59 -13.47
C ASN A 12 -14.14 -10.49 -14.51
N PHE A 13 -15.23 -9.98 -15.09
CA PHE A 13 -15.19 -8.80 -15.96
C PHE A 13 -14.62 -7.58 -15.23
N ARG A 14 -15.13 -7.25 -14.04
CA ARG A 14 -14.64 -6.09 -13.28
C ARG A 14 -13.16 -6.20 -12.91
N LYS A 15 -12.70 -7.37 -12.47
CA LYS A 15 -11.27 -7.60 -12.17
C LYS A 15 -10.37 -7.27 -13.37
N LYS A 16 -10.76 -7.78 -14.54
CA LYS A 16 -10.06 -7.53 -15.80
C LYS A 16 -10.06 -6.05 -16.17
N GLU A 17 -11.19 -5.37 -16.04
CA GLU A 17 -11.31 -3.95 -16.38
C GLU A 17 -10.49 -3.05 -15.45
N VAL A 18 -10.46 -3.34 -14.15
CA VAL A 18 -9.59 -2.61 -13.19
C VAL A 18 -8.13 -2.75 -13.60
N ALA A 19 -7.66 -3.99 -13.85
CA ALA A 19 -6.29 -4.22 -14.29
C ALA A 19 -5.98 -3.51 -15.62
N ARG A 20 -6.89 -3.58 -16.59
CA ARG A 20 -6.74 -2.93 -17.91
C ARG A 20 -6.63 -1.42 -17.82
N GLU A 21 -7.43 -0.79 -16.97
CA GLU A 21 -7.40 0.66 -16.79
C GLU A 21 -6.07 1.11 -16.17
N ILE A 22 -5.56 0.38 -15.16
CA ILE A 22 -4.24 0.66 -14.56
C ILE A 22 -3.12 0.47 -15.58
N GLN A 23 -3.15 -0.62 -16.36
CA GLN A 23 -2.18 -0.88 -17.43
C GLN A 23 -2.13 0.26 -18.44
N LYS A 24 -3.29 0.78 -18.86
CA LYS A 24 -3.38 1.91 -19.78
C LYS A 24 -2.67 3.16 -19.25
N TYR A 25 -2.85 3.51 -17.98
CA TYR A 25 -2.12 4.64 -17.39
C TYR A 25 -0.63 4.34 -17.21
N ALA A 26 -0.28 3.12 -16.84
CA ALA A 26 1.12 2.69 -16.74
C ALA A 26 1.84 2.77 -18.08
N ASP A 27 1.17 2.42 -19.20
CA ASP A 27 1.72 2.53 -20.55
C ASP A 27 1.96 4.00 -20.95
N ILE A 28 1.05 4.90 -20.59
CA ILE A 28 1.24 6.34 -20.79
C ILE A 28 2.46 6.83 -20.00
N VAL A 29 2.57 6.48 -18.71
CA VAL A 29 3.68 6.91 -17.86
C VAL A 29 5.01 6.31 -18.31
N SER A 30 5.03 5.02 -18.64
CA SER A 30 6.25 4.33 -19.07
C SER A 30 6.74 4.77 -20.45
N SER A 31 5.87 5.33 -21.30
CA SER A 31 6.26 5.98 -22.55
C SER A 31 6.94 7.36 -22.37
N SER A 32 6.94 7.88 -21.13
CA SER A 32 7.63 9.12 -20.77
C SER A 32 9.06 8.85 -20.27
N CYS A 33 9.75 9.90 -19.81
CA CYS A 33 11.09 9.78 -19.22
C CYS A 33 11.14 9.04 -17.86
N ILE A 34 10.00 8.72 -17.25
CA ILE A 34 9.92 7.98 -15.97
C ILE A 34 10.31 6.50 -16.19
N GLY A 35 9.83 5.89 -17.28
CA GLY A 35 10.05 4.48 -17.61
C GLY A 35 9.26 3.51 -16.73
N ARG A 36 9.13 2.26 -17.21
CA ARG A 36 8.37 1.18 -16.54
C ARG A 36 8.95 0.82 -15.17
N ASP A 37 10.28 0.76 -15.04
CA ASP A 37 10.94 0.33 -13.80
C ASP A 37 10.74 1.29 -12.62
N ARG A 38 10.27 2.52 -12.87
CA ARG A 38 9.90 3.51 -11.85
C ARG A 38 8.39 3.70 -11.71
N THR A 39 7.59 2.93 -12.44
CA THR A 39 6.13 3.03 -12.44
C THR A 39 5.56 1.93 -11.54
N PHE A 40 4.89 2.33 -10.46
CA PHE A 40 4.27 1.43 -9.50
C PHE A 40 2.76 1.65 -9.46
N SER A 41 1.98 0.57 -9.29
CA SER A 41 0.56 0.72 -9.02
C SER A 41 0.32 1.27 -7.62
N HIS A 42 -0.88 1.80 -7.39
CA HIS A 42 -1.40 2.04 -6.05
C HIS A 42 -2.70 1.25 -5.92
N GLN A 43 -2.65 0.11 -5.24
CA GLN A 43 -3.81 -0.77 -5.08
C GLN A 43 -4.17 -0.96 -3.62
N ILE A 44 -5.48 -0.99 -3.37
CA ILE A 44 -6.05 -1.50 -2.13
C ILE A 44 -5.93 -3.01 -2.18
N ALA A 45 -5.35 -3.65 -1.16
CA ALA A 45 -5.15 -5.10 -1.11
C ALA A 45 -6.09 -5.77 -0.07
N PRO A 46 -7.37 -6.02 -0.44
CA PRO A 46 -8.40 -6.52 0.49
C PRO A 46 -8.11 -7.90 1.06
N MET A 47 -7.33 -8.73 0.37
CA MET A 47 -6.87 -10.02 0.89
C MET A 47 -6.03 -9.91 2.17
N PHE A 48 -5.47 -8.74 2.47
CA PHE A 48 -4.69 -8.49 3.69
C PHE A 48 -5.43 -7.68 4.74
N ASN A 49 -6.65 -7.22 4.45
CA ASN A 49 -7.45 -6.42 5.36
C ASN A 49 -8.90 -6.91 5.37
N ALA A 50 -9.29 -7.58 6.46
CA ALA A 50 -10.60 -8.22 6.60
C ALA A 50 -11.79 -7.24 6.53
N ASP A 51 -11.57 -5.94 6.76
CA ASP A 51 -12.62 -4.92 6.67
C ASP A 51 -12.95 -4.54 5.22
N TRP A 52 -12.13 -4.94 4.25
CA TRP A 52 -12.33 -4.63 2.84
C TRP A 52 -12.95 -5.81 2.08
N ASN A 53 -13.96 -5.50 1.28
CA ASN A 53 -14.64 -6.50 0.48
C ASN A 53 -13.98 -6.64 -0.90
N GLU A 54 -13.28 -7.76 -1.09
CA GLU A 54 -12.57 -8.06 -2.34
C GLU A 54 -13.47 -8.08 -3.56
N GLU A 55 -14.68 -8.66 -3.45
CA GLU A 55 -15.61 -8.73 -4.57
C GLU A 55 -16.08 -7.35 -5.02
N LYS A 56 -16.28 -6.40 -4.09
CA LYS A 56 -16.68 -5.02 -4.42
C LYS A 56 -15.55 -4.27 -5.11
N ILE A 57 -14.32 -4.48 -4.66
CA ILE A 57 -13.14 -3.74 -5.14
C ILE A 57 -12.59 -4.33 -6.45
N ALA A 58 -12.63 -5.66 -6.63
CA ALA A 58 -12.24 -6.37 -7.84
C ALA A 58 -10.81 -6.06 -8.34
N VAL A 59 -9.83 -6.25 -7.46
CA VAL A 59 -8.40 -5.90 -7.69
C VAL A 59 -7.46 -7.08 -7.85
N GLU A 60 -7.97 -8.31 -7.75
CA GLU A 60 -7.11 -9.51 -7.77
C GLU A 60 -6.23 -9.57 -9.03
N ASP A 61 -6.78 -9.19 -10.20
CA ASP A 61 -6.01 -9.20 -11.46
C ASP A 61 -4.99 -8.06 -11.56
N SER A 62 -5.22 -6.91 -10.93
CA SER A 62 -4.29 -5.77 -10.94
C SER A 62 -3.08 -5.98 -10.00
N LEU A 63 -3.18 -6.93 -9.07
CA LEU A 63 -2.11 -7.33 -8.16
C LEU A 63 -1.25 -8.48 -8.71
N LYS A 64 -1.58 -9.04 -9.87
CA LYS A 64 -0.78 -10.08 -10.53
C LYS A 64 0.45 -9.49 -11.21
N LYS A 65 1.56 -10.23 -11.18
CA LYS A 65 2.79 -9.90 -11.91
C LYS A 65 2.48 -9.65 -13.38
N ASN A 66 2.99 -8.55 -13.91
CA ASN A 66 2.73 -8.10 -15.28
C ASN A 66 3.93 -7.31 -15.83
N ASN A 67 3.83 -6.91 -17.11
CA ASN A 67 4.91 -6.22 -17.82
C ASN A 67 4.71 -4.71 -17.98
N HIS A 68 3.63 -4.14 -17.42
CA HIS A 68 3.27 -2.73 -17.58
C HIS A 68 3.75 -1.87 -16.41
N TYR A 69 3.73 -2.40 -15.18
CA TYR A 69 4.13 -1.69 -13.97
C TYR A 69 4.69 -2.65 -12.91
N ASN A 70 5.40 -2.09 -11.93
CA ASN A 70 5.75 -2.79 -10.70
C ASN A 70 4.57 -2.76 -9.71
N ILE A 71 4.39 -3.82 -8.94
CA ILE A 71 3.26 -3.89 -8.01
C ILE A 71 3.46 -2.89 -6.88
N GLY A 72 2.43 -2.12 -6.59
CA GLY A 72 2.35 -1.32 -5.38
C GLY A 72 0.98 -1.43 -4.74
N LEU A 73 1.00 -1.60 -3.42
CA LEU A 73 -0.16 -1.88 -2.59
C LEU A 73 -0.09 -1.16 -1.25
N ASN A 74 -1.25 -0.84 -0.68
CA ASN A 74 -1.30 -0.33 0.68
C ASN A 74 -1.05 -1.43 1.72
N ALA A 75 -0.51 -1.05 2.87
CA ALA A 75 -0.24 -1.95 3.98
C ALA A 75 -0.70 -1.30 5.30
N CYS A 76 -1.81 -1.78 5.84
CA CYS A 76 -2.39 -1.27 7.09
C CYS A 76 -2.43 -2.35 8.15
N GLY A 77 -2.05 -2.02 9.39
CA GLY A 77 -2.08 -2.97 10.50
C GLY A 77 -1.20 -4.18 10.25
N SER A 78 -1.73 -5.37 10.53
CA SER A 78 -1.03 -6.64 10.34
C SER A 78 -0.64 -6.96 8.91
N ALA A 79 -1.22 -6.26 7.91
CA ALA A 79 -0.73 -6.36 6.54
C ALA A 79 0.71 -5.82 6.42
N PHE A 80 1.10 -4.85 7.26
CA PHE A 80 2.43 -4.26 7.23
C PHE A 80 3.47 -5.08 8.02
N TYR A 81 3.14 -5.53 9.23
CA TYR A 81 4.11 -6.22 10.10
C TYR A 81 3.93 -7.74 10.18
N GLY A 82 2.87 -8.29 9.61
CA GLY A 82 2.59 -9.72 9.62
C GLY A 82 3.12 -10.45 8.38
N ASP A 83 3.24 -11.78 8.50
CA ASP A 83 3.85 -12.63 7.46
C ASP A 83 3.02 -12.77 6.17
N TYR A 84 1.76 -12.32 6.15
CA TYR A 84 0.82 -12.56 5.05
C TYR A 84 1.29 -11.96 3.72
N ILE A 85 1.73 -10.69 3.72
CA ILE A 85 2.25 -10.04 2.49
C ILE A 85 3.51 -10.77 2.02
N PHE A 86 4.43 -11.10 2.91
CA PHE A 86 5.70 -11.76 2.55
C PHE A 86 5.47 -13.16 1.95
N ASN A 87 4.55 -13.94 2.53
CA ASN A 87 4.14 -15.22 1.97
C ASN A 87 3.49 -15.07 0.58
N TRP A 88 2.68 -14.04 0.40
CA TRP A 88 2.08 -13.74 -0.90
C TRP A 88 3.12 -13.27 -1.94
N LEU A 89 4.07 -12.40 -1.58
CA LEU A 89 5.17 -11.98 -2.46
C LEU A 89 5.97 -13.18 -2.96
N LYS A 90 6.29 -14.11 -2.05
CA LYS A 90 7.00 -15.35 -2.38
C LYS A 90 6.23 -16.24 -3.35
N THR A 91 4.92 -16.40 -3.16
CA THR A 91 4.09 -17.28 -4.01
C THR A 91 3.69 -16.63 -5.34
N SER A 92 3.58 -15.30 -5.39
CA SER A 92 3.27 -14.54 -6.60
C SER A 92 4.48 -14.30 -7.52
N GLY A 93 5.71 -14.50 -7.01
CA GLY A 93 6.95 -14.24 -7.76
C GLY A 93 7.22 -12.75 -7.99
N ILE A 94 6.66 -11.89 -7.14
CA ILE A 94 6.92 -10.45 -7.10
C ILE A 94 8.19 -10.24 -6.27
N GLU A 95 9.25 -9.79 -6.92
CA GLU A 95 10.58 -9.58 -6.31
C GLU A 95 10.87 -8.11 -6.02
N SER A 96 10.08 -7.20 -6.59
CA SER A 96 10.20 -5.75 -6.39
C SER A 96 8.83 -5.13 -6.36
N TYR A 97 8.56 -4.34 -5.33
CA TYR A 97 7.25 -3.72 -5.11
C TYR A 97 7.38 -2.38 -4.39
N GLY A 98 6.29 -1.63 -4.32
CA GLY A 98 6.20 -0.40 -3.54
C GLY A 98 5.08 -0.46 -2.52
N ILE A 99 5.20 0.31 -1.44
CA ILE A 99 4.10 0.56 -0.50
C ILE A 99 3.75 2.05 -0.57
N PRO A 100 2.86 2.47 -1.49
CA PRO A 100 2.46 3.87 -1.64
C PRO A 100 1.64 4.43 -0.48
N GLU A 101 1.13 3.57 0.40
CA GLU A 101 0.45 3.98 1.61
C GLU A 101 0.66 2.92 2.69
N VAL A 102 1.30 3.28 3.81
CA VAL A 102 1.42 2.42 4.98
C VAL A 102 0.80 3.08 6.20
N HIS A 103 0.04 2.34 6.99
CA HIS A 103 -0.39 2.74 8.34
C HIS A 103 -0.18 1.57 9.33
N PRO A 104 0.84 1.59 10.22
CA PRO A 104 1.14 0.43 11.06
C PRO A 104 0.05 0.01 12.04
N MET A 105 -0.78 0.95 12.52
CA MET A 105 -1.91 0.68 13.44
C MET A 105 -1.50 -0.07 14.74
N VAL A 106 -0.27 0.13 15.19
CA VAL A 106 0.27 -0.47 16.42
C VAL A 106 1.13 0.53 17.18
N GLU A 107 1.00 0.56 18.51
CA GLU A 107 1.80 1.42 19.39
C GLU A 107 3.10 0.73 19.85
N ASN A 108 3.89 0.22 18.88
CA ASN A 108 5.13 -0.47 19.19
C ASN A 108 6.19 -0.14 18.14
N GLU A 109 7.20 0.62 18.54
CA GLU A 109 8.28 1.09 17.66
C GLU A 109 9.12 -0.05 17.10
N GLU A 110 9.40 -1.09 17.89
CA GLU A 110 10.22 -2.21 17.46
C GLU A 110 9.51 -3.03 16.38
N ILE A 111 8.22 -3.30 16.55
CA ILE A 111 7.41 -4.00 15.54
C ILE A 111 7.40 -3.22 14.21
N ILE A 112 7.30 -1.89 14.28
CA ILE A 112 7.30 -1.04 13.08
C ILE A 112 8.69 -1.03 12.43
N TYR A 113 9.74 -0.91 13.24
CA TYR A 113 11.12 -0.93 12.78
C TYR A 113 11.46 -2.26 12.07
N ASP A 114 11.18 -3.39 12.72
CA ASP A 114 11.38 -4.72 12.17
C ASP A 114 10.62 -4.90 10.85
N ALA A 115 9.38 -4.40 10.77
CA ALA A 115 8.58 -4.46 9.55
C ALA A 115 9.19 -3.64 8.40
N LEU A 116 9.71 -2.44 8.70
CA LEU A 116 10.41 -1.61 7.70
C LEU A 116 11.65 -2.33 7.16
N GLU A 117 12.46 -2.93 8.03
CA GLU A 117 13.61 -3.75 7.62
C GLU A 117 13.18 -4.98 6.82
N HIS A 118 12.14 -5.69 7.27
CA HIS A 118 11.63 -6.89 6.61
C HIS A 118 11.18 -6.55 5.18
N HIS A 119 10.43 -5.46 4.99
CA HIS A 119 10.03 -4.98 3.68
C HIS A 119 11.21 -4.63 2.79
N HIS A 120 12.20 -3.88 3.31
CA HIS A 120 13.42 -3.55 2.59
C HIS A 120 14.15 -4.82 2.10
N ASN A 121 14.38 -5.77 3.01
CA ASN A 121 15.08 -7.02 2.73
C ASN A 121 14.34 -7.96 1.77
N ASN A 122 13.03 -7.75 1.57
CA ASN A 122 12.20 -8.55 0.67
C ASN A 122 11.82 -7.82 -0.63
N GLY A 123 12.49 -6.70 -0.96
CA GLY A 123 12.37 -6.05 -2.26
C GLY A 123 11.40 -4.86 -2.32
N ALA A 124 10.99 -4.30 -1.18
CA ALA A 124 10.32 -3.01 -1.20
C ALA A 124 11.28 -1.91 -1.70
N ILE A 125 10.91 -1.25 -2.79
CA ILE A 125 11.69 -0.17 -3.40
C ILE A 125 11.43 1.16 -2.68
N PHE A 126 10.21 1.36 -2.19
CA PHE A 126 9.85 2.51 -1.36
C PHE A 126 8.67 2.16 -0.45
N ILE A 127 8.58 2.92 0.64
CA ILE A 127 7.47 2.90 1.60
C ILE A 127 7.08 4.35 1.85
N SER A 128 5.82 4.68 1.60
CA SER A 128 5.26 6.02 1.78
C SER A 128 4.27 6.02 2.95
N PRO A 129 4.52 6.81 4.00
CA PRO A 129 3.58 6.96 5.12
C PRO A 129 2.19 7.43 4.68
N TYR A 130 1.15 6.97 5.39
CA TYR A 130 -0.27 7.26 5.07
C TYR A 130 -0.64 8.75 5.00
N TYR A 131 0.07 9.59 5.75
CA TYR A 131 -0.19 11.03 5.75
C TYR A 131 1.10 11.80 5.99
N LEU A 132 1.61 12.41 4.92
CA LEU A 132 2.72 13.35 4.97
C LEU A 132 2.26 14.66 4.35
N GLU A 133 2.09 15.70 5.17
CA GLU A 133 1.69 17.02 4.70
C GLU A 133 2.88 17.98 4.72
N MET A 134 3.32 18.43 3.54
CA MET A 134 4.39 19.40 3.38
C MET A 134 3.81 20.78 3.08
N LYS A 135 3.31 21.48 4.12
CA LYS A 135 2.81 22.85 3.98
C LYS A 135 3.29 23.76 5.12
N PRO A 136 3.36 25.08 4.92
CA PRO A 136 3.70 26.01 5.99
C PRO A 136 2.66 25.94 7.13
N GLU A 137 3.12 26.07 8.38
CA GLU A 137 2.26 26.03 9.57
C GLU A 137 1.13 27.07 9.51
N SER A 138 1.38 28.22 8.88
CA SER A 138 0.43 29.33 8.72
C SER A 138 -0.87 28.94 8.00
N PHE A 139 -0.87 27.86 7.22
CA PHE A 139 -2.06 27.39 6.51
C PHE A 139 -3.07 26.69 7.44
N GLY A 140 -2.68 26.35 8.68
CA GLY A 140 -3.54 25.69 9.66
C GLY A 140 -3.93 24.26 9.27
N VAL A 141 -4.10 23.34 10.22
CA VAL A 141 -4.47 21.95 9.91
C VAL A 141 -5.91 21.72 10.34
N ASP A 142 -6.69 21.05 9.49
CA ASP A 142 -8.00 20.57 9.89
C ASP A 142 -7.87 19.64 11.11
N LYS A 143 -8.80 19.77 12.07
CA LYS A 143 -8.68 19.06 13.36
C LYS A 143 -8.73 17.55 13.22
N GLU A 144 -9.47 17.03 12.25
CA GLU A 144 -9.57 15.59 12.02
C GLU A 144 -8.30 15.07 11.35
N HIS A 145 -7.77 15.80 10.37
CA HIS A 145 -6.51 15.45 9.70
C HIS A 145 -5.30 15.55 10.64
N LYS A 146 -5.33 16.44 11.64
CA LYS A 146 -4.26 16.55 12.64
C LYS A 146 -4.02 15.25 13.41
N LYS A 147 -5.04 14.38 13.53
CA LYS A 147 -4.89 13.06 14.19
C LYS A 147 -3.92 12.14 13.44
N PHE A 148 -3.75 12.35 12.14
CA PHE A 148 -2.89 11.58 11.23
C PHE A 148 -1.48 12.18 11.08
N SER A 149 -1.19 13.30 11.76
CA SER A 149 0.11 13.95 11.62
C SER A 149 1.23 13.10 12.25
N ILE A 150 2.24 12.75 11.46
CA ILE A 150 3.40 11.98 11.92
C ILE A 150 4.40 12.93 12.57
N ASN A 151 4.43 12.95 13.90
CA ASN A 151 5.39 13.72 14.70
C ASN A 151 5.59 13.06 16.06
N GLU A 152 6.67 13.44 16.75
CA GLU A 152 7.11 12.88 18.04
C GLU A 152 6.03 12.86 19.13
N ASN A 153 5.09 13.81 19.14
CA ASN A 153 4.16 13.99 20.25
C ASN A 153 2.72 13.53 19.92
N ASN A 154 2.44 13.08 18.69
CA ASN A 154 1.09 12.69 18.29
C ASN A 154 0.82 11.21 18.59
N THR A 155 0.20 10.93 19.73
CA THR A 155 -0.21 9.56 20.09
C THR A 155 -1.49 9.10 19.39
N ASN A 156 -2.21 9.99 18.68
CA ASN A 156 -3.39 9.57 17.92
C ASN A 156 -2.97 8.61 16.81
N LEU A 157 -3.74 7.52 16.67
CA LEU A 157 -3.51 6.49 15.65
C LEU A 157 -2.07 5.94 15.66
N TYR A 158 -1.39 6.04 16.80
CA TYR A 158 -0.02 5.57 17.01
C TYR A 158 1.03 6.28 16.14
N SER A 159 0.77 7.54 15.77
CA SER A 159 1.62 8.32 14.86
C SER A 159 3.03 8.59 15.42
N SER A 160 3.16 8.76 16.74
CA SER A 160 4.45 8.97 17.41
C SER A 160 5.35 7.74 17.32
N SER A 161 4.82 6.54 17.55
CA SER A 161 5.58 5.29 17.38
C SER A 161 6.07 5.13 15.94
N PHE A 162 5.23 5.47 14.96
CA PHE A 162 5.67 5.44 13.56
C PHE A 162 6.75 6.50 13.27
N TYR A 163 6.60 7.72 13.81
CA TYR A 163 7.62 8.77 13.70
C TYR A 163 8.98 8.33 14.26
N HIS A 164 9.00 7.70 15.44
CA HIS A 164 10.23 7.24 16.08
C HIS A 164 10.89 6.10 15.30
N ALA A 165 10.11 5.11 14.84
CA ALA A 165 10.63 4.03 14.00
C ALA A 165 11.22 4.55 12.68
N LEU A 166 10.52 5.46 11.98
CA LEU A 166 11.04 6.12 10.78
C LEU A 166 12.32 6.92 11.08
N SER A 167 12.33 7.68 12.17
CA SER A 167 13.49 8.48 12.58
C SER A 167 14.71 7.63 12.94
N ARG A 168 14.49 6.40 13.41
CA ARG A 168 15.55 5.42 13.70
C ARG A 168 16.11 4.87 12.39
N ILE A 169 15.28 4.28 11.55
CA ILE A 169 15.75 3.61 10.31
C ILE A 169 16.43 4.58 9.33
N MET A 170 16.04 5.86 9.31
CA MET A 170 16.67 6.87 8.44
C MET A 170 18.07 7.32 8.89
N LYS A 171 18.51 6.97 10.11
CA LYS A 171 19.83 7.33 10.63
C LYS A 171 20.88 6.25 10.42
N GLU A 172 20.45 5.04 10.04
CA GLU A 172 21.29 3.87 9.78
C GLU A 172 21.67 3.79 8.31
#